data_AF-A0ABD6WG59-F1
#
_entry.id   AF-A0ABD6WG59-F1
#
_cell.length_a   1.000
_cell.length_b   1.000
_cell.length_c   1.000
_cell.angle_alpha   90.00
_cell.angle_beta   90.00
_cell.angle_gamma   90.00
#
_symmetry.space_group_name_H-M   'P 1'
#
loop_
_entity.id
_entity.type
_entity.pdbx_description
1 polymer ?
#
loop_
_entity_poly.entity_id
_entity_poly.type
_entity_poly.pdbx_seq_one_letter_code
_entity_poly.pdbx_strand_id
1 'polypeptide(L)'
;MGGRGGVFAPDSDESLTSSFAVLRAGVRFRDYQDACGRALTEGLIDLGLIRCSVDEAMAPSASYHRRWSISRAGHMLGMDVHDCNHAPHETYLGGVLAAGHTLTVEPGFPLP
;
A
#
# COMPACT_ATOMS: atom_id res chain seq x y z
N MET A 1 28.60 -14.22 -4.58
CA MET A 1 28.48 -13.60 -5.92
C MET A 1 27.24 -14.16 -6.58
N GLY A 2 26.23 -13.31 -6.78
CA GLY A 2 24.91 -13.69 -7.29
C GLY A 2 23.96 -12.50 -7.14
N GLY A 3 24.40 -11.32 -7.60
CA GLY A 3 23.56 -10.14 -7.61
C GLY A 3 22.46 -10.33 -8.65
N ARG A 4 21.21 -10.06 -8.26
CA ARG A 4 20.10 -9.96 -9.21
C ARG A 4 20.40 -8.78 -10.13
N GLY A 5 20.98 -9.10 -11.29
CA GLY A 5 21.26 -8.14 -12.34
C GLY A 5 19.96 -7.74 -13.01
N GLY A 6 19.42 -6.60 -12.58
CA GLY A 6 18.27 -5.94 -13.19
C GLY A 6 17.87 -4.80 -12.27
N VAL A 7 18.04 -3.56 -12.73
CA VAL A 7 17.43 -2.38 -12.08
C VAL A 7 15.93 -2.45 -12.39
N PHE A 8 15.22 -3.32 -11.70
CA PHE A 8 13.77 -3.30 -11.69
C PHE A 8 13.33 -2.32 -10.61
N ALA A 9 12.31 -1.52 -10.93
CA ALA A 9 11.58 -0.70 -9.96
C ALA A 9 11.16 -1.57 -8.74
N PRO A 10 10.78 -1.00 -7.58
CA PRO A 10 10.07 -1.80 -6.59
C PRO A 10 8.87 -2.47 -7.29
N ASP A 11 8.86 -3.80 -7.33
CA ASP A 11 7.92 -4.55 -8.15
C ASP A 11 6.49 -4.28 -7.65
N SER A 12 5.69 -3.59 -8.47
CA SER A 12 4.27 -3.33 -8.18
C SER A 12 3.50 -4.62 -7.89
N ASP A 13 3.94 -5.72 -8.49
CA ASP A 13 3.42 -7.07 -8.30
C ASP A 13 3.58 -7.57 -6.86
N GLU A 14 4.66 -7.22 -6.18
CA GLU A 14 4.92 -7.63 -4.79
C GLU A 14 4.03 -6.84 -3.81
N SER A 15 3.80 -5.56 -4.10
CA SER A 15 2.82 -4.74 -3.37
C SER A 15 1.39 -5.23 -3.60
N LEU A 16 1.05 -5.61 -4.83
CA LEU A 16 -0.24 -6.20 -5.18
C LEU A 16 -0.48 -7.53 -4.47
N THR A 17 0.51 -8.43 -4.50
CA THR A 17 0.46 -9.72 -3.82
C THR A 17 0.30 -9.55 -2.31
N SER A 18 1.06 -8.64 -1.70
CA SER A 18 0.97 -8.32 -0.28
C SER A 18 -0.41 -7.78 0.12
N SER A 19 -1.05 -7.01 -0.76
CA SER A 19 -2.42 -6.53 -0.56
C SER A 19 -3.41 -7.70 -0.47
N PHE A 20 -3.37 -8.59 -1.45
CA PHE A 20 -4.30 -9.71 -1.54
C PHE A 20 -4.13 -10.71 -0.39
N ALA A 21 -2.91 -10.85 0.14
CA ALA A 21 -2.66 -11.71 1.30
C ALA A 21 -3.35 -11.22 2.58
N VAL A 22 -3.62 -9.91 2.71
CA VAL A 22 -4.23 -9.30 3.91
C VAL A 22 -5.75 -9.12 3.75
N LEU A 23 -6.23 -8.87 2.54
CA LEU A 23 -7.62 -8.51 2.28
C LEU A 23 -8.60 -9.65 2.58
N ARG A 24 -9.44 -9.44 3.60
CA ARG A 24 -10.56 -10.31 3.98
C ARG A 24 -11.55 -9.55 4.86
N ALA A 25 -12.76 -10.08 5.02
CA ALA A 25 -13.69 -9.53 6.00
C ALA A 25 -13.09 -9.58 7.43
N GLY A 26 -13.33 -8.52 8.21
CA GLY A 26 -12.86 -8.37 9.59
C GLY A 26 -11.50 -7.69 9.75
N VAL A 27 -10.77 -7.40 8.66
CA VAL A 27 -9.53 -6.58 8.73
C VAL A 27 -9.87 -5.10 8.51
N ARG A 28 -9.00 -4.20 8.97
CA ARG A 28 -9.18 -2.77 8.72
C ARG A 28 -8.80 -2.44 7.29
N PHE A 29 -9.46 -1.45 6.70
CA PHE A 29 -9.06 -0.89 5.40
C PHE A 29 -7.59 -0.44 5.42
N ARG A 30 -7.11 0.08 6.56
CA ARG A 30 -5.71 0.49 6.71
C ARG A 30 -4.71 -0.67 6.67
N ASP A 31 -5.10 -1.89 7.01
CA ASP A 31 -4.15 -3.00 7.14
C ASP A 31 -3.53 -3.39 5.79
N TYR A 32 -4.30 -3.41 4.70
CA TYR A 32 -3.72 -3.70 3.37
C TYR A 32 -2.92 -2.51 2.82
N GLN A 33 -3.31 -1.28 3.17
CA GLN A 33 -2.56 -0.06 2.82
C GLN A 33 -1.17 -0.08 3.47
N ASP A 34 -1.11 -0.49 4.74
CA ASP A 34 0.14 -0.63 5.48
C ASP A 34 0.99 -1.78 4.88
N ALA A 35 0.37 -2.88 4.44
CA ALA A 35 1.06 -3.97 3.76
C ALA A 35 1.68 -3.54 2.41
N CYS A 36 0.95 -2.76 1.60
CA CYS A 36 1.49 -2.14 0.38
C CYS A 36 2.67 -1.23 0.71
N GLY A 37 2.50 -0.35 1.70
CA GLY A 37 3.53 0.60 2.11
C GLY A 37 4.79 -0.10 2.59
N ARG A 38 4.65 -1.24 3.27
CA ARG A 38 5.78 -2.06 3.71
C ARG A 38 6.53 -2.67 2.52
N ALA A 39 5.83 -3.35 1.60
CA ALA A 39 6.44 -3.94 0.42
C ALA A 39 7.17 -2.89 -0.45
N LEU A 40 6.56 -1.71 -0.64
CA LEU A 40 7.23 -0.58 -1.28
C LEU A 40 8.51 -0.18 -0.51
N THR A 41 8.40 -0.01 0.80
CA THR A 41 9.54 0.42 1.63
C THR A 41 10.69 -0.56 1.54
N GLU A 42 10.41 -1.87 1.57
CA GLU A 42 11.39 -2.94 1.43
C GLU A 42 12.08 -2.86 0.05
N GLY A 43 11.31 -2.72 -1.03
CA GLY A 43 11.88 -2.53 -2.37
C GLY A 43 12.73 -1.25 -2.51
N LEU A 44 12.33 -0.14 -1.87
CA LEU A 44 13.10 1.10 -1.86
C LEU A 44 14.41 0.99 -1.05
N ILE A 45 14.42 0.16 0.00
CA ILE A 45 15.63 -0.17 0.77
C ILE A 45 16.58 -1.01 -0.09
N ASP A 46 16.06 -2.01 -0.79
CA ASP A 46 16.85 -2.88 -1.67
C ASP A 46 17.51 -2.09 -2.82
N LEU A 47 16.83 -1.06 -3.32
CA LEU A 47 17.37 -0.11 -4.30
C LEU A 47 18.35 0.92 -3.69
N GLY A 48 18.50 0.97 -2.37
CA GLY A 48 19.38 1.92 -1.67
C GLY A 48 18.85 3.35 -1.59
N LEU A 49 17.55 3.57 -1.90
CA LEU A 49 16.89 4.87 -1.84
C LEU A 49 16.48 5.24 -0.41
N ILE A 50 16.18 4.24 0.42
CA ILE A 50 15.99 4.36 1.87
C ILE A 50 17.17 3.68 2.56
N ARG A 51 17.75 4.35 3.57
CA ARG A 51 19.00 3.92 4.24
C ARG A 51 18.83 3.58 5.72
N CYS A 52 17.60 3.41 6.17
CA CYS A 52 17.26 2.95 7.51
C CYS A 52 16.45 1.66 7.43
N SER A 53 16.11 1.07 8.57
CA SER A 53 15.28 -0.14 8.59
C SER A 53 13.85 0.15 8.10
N VAL A 54 13.17 -0.89 7.62
CA VAL A 54 11.77 -0.81 7.19
C VAL A 54 10.86 -0.28 8.30
N ASP A 55 11.08 -0.68 9.54
CA ASP A 55 10.24 -0.26 10.68
C ASP A 55 10.47 1.23 11.01
N GLU A 56 11.72 1.71 10.93
CA GLU A 56 12.02 3.14 11.07
C GLU A 56 11.41 3.96 9.92
N ALA A 57 11.50 3.47 8.69
CA ALA A 57 10.95 4.14 7.51
C ALA A 57 9.40 4.16 7.49
N MET A 58 8.76 3.13 8.07
CA MET A 58 7.31 3.00 8.19
C MET A 58 6.73 3.72 9.42
N ALA A 59 7.58 4.21 10.33
CA ALA A 59 7.13 4.93 11.51
C ALA A 59 6.23 6.13 11.12
N PRO A 60 5.17 6.44 11.89
CA PRO A 60 4.28 7.57 11.58
C PRO A 60 5.00 8.91 11.48
N SER A 61 6.11 9.08 12.21
CA SER A 61 6.97 10.27 12.19
C SER A 61 7.86 10.38 10.95
N ALA A 62 8.07 9.28 10.22
CA ALA A 62 8.94 9.21 9.04
C ALA A 62 8.12 9.03 7.76
N SER A 63 7.39 7.90 7.66
CA SER A 63 6.56 7.51 6.50
C SER A 63 7.25 7.75 5.17
N TYR A 64 8.52 7.33 5.04
CA TYR A 64 9.37 7.70 3.91
C TYR A 64 8.80 7.26 2.57
N HIS A 65 8.18 6.08 2.50
CA HIS A 65 7.51 5.56 1.30
C HIS A 65 6.51 6.53 0.65
N ARG A 66 5.92 7.46 1.41
CA ARG A 66 4.96 8.45 0.88
C ARG A 66 5.57 9.40 -0.15
N ARG A 67 6.89 9.55 -0.21
CA ARG A 67 7.55 10.31 -1.28
C ARG A 67 7.44 9.64 -2.65
N TRP A 68 7.22 8.33 -2.65
CA TRP A 68 7.15 7.50 -3.85
C TRP A 68 5.74 6.98 -4.13
N SER A 69 4.75 7.36 -3.31
CA SER A 69 3.34 7.02 -3.49
C SER A 69 2.48 8.28 -3.38
N ILE A 70 1.91 8.71 -4.50
CA ILE A 70 1.08 9.93 -4.58
C ILE A 70 -0.40 9.66 -4.21
N SER A 71 -0.81 8.40 -4.24
CA SER A 71 -2.17 7.94 -3.94
C SER A 71 -2.16 6.82 -2.89
N ARG A 72 -3.36 6.45 -2.45
CA ARG A 72 -3.62 5.21 -1.71
C ARG A 72 -3.53 4.03 -2.69
N ALA A 73 -3.31 2.81 -2.18
CA ALA A 73 -3.30 1.59 -2.97
C ALA A 73 -4.72 1.07 -3.30
N GLY A 74 -5.76 1.89 -3.16
CA GLY A 74 -7.14 1.56 -3.51
C GLY A 74 -8.18 2.39 -2.78
N HIS A 75 -9.44 2.14 -3.12
CA HIS A 75 -10.62 2.77 -2.56
C HIS A 75 -11.87 1.89 -2.68
N MET A 76 -12.93 2.22 -1.93
CA MET A 76 -14.22 1.55 -2.11
C MET A 76 -14.78 1.81 -3.50
N LEU A 77 -15.37 0.79 -4.11
CA LEU A 77 -15.98 0.84 -5.45
C LEU A 77 -17.43 0.39 -5.34
N GLY A 78 -18.34 1.16 -5.93
CA GLY A 78 -19.77 0.89 -5.88
C GLY A 78 -20.50 1.56 -7.03
N MET A 79 -21.50 2.38 -6.71
CA MET A 79 -22.23 3.14 -7.73
C MET A 79 -21.33 4.24 -8.31
N ASP A 80 -20.51 4.84 -7.46
CA ASP A 80 -19.45 5.76 -7.86
C ASP A 80 -18.10 5.05 -7.89
N VAL A 81 -17.18 5.52 -8.75
CA VAL A 81 -15.80 5.02 -8.80
C VAL A 81 -15.17 5.18 -7.42
N HIS A 82 -15.27 6.38 -6.82
CA HIS A 82 -14.86 6.64 -5.45
C HIS A 82 -16.08 6.65 -4.53
N ASP A 83 -16.71 5.48 -4.33
CA ASP A 83 -17.92 5.31 -3.50
C ASP A 83 -17.68 5.73 -2.02
N CYS A 84 -16.42 5.91 -1.63
CA CYS A 84 -16.00 6.41 -0.34
C CYS A 84 -15.99 7.93 -0.17
N ASN A 85 -16.24 8.73 -1.21
CA ASN A 85 -16.01 10.18 -1.17
C ASN A 85 -16.86 10.92 -0.11
N HIS A 86 -18.04 10.38 0.22
CA HIS A 86 -18.94 10.90 1.25
C HIS A 86 -18.94 10.06 2.54
N ALA A 87 -18.12 9.01 2.61
CA ALA A 87 -18.10 8.12 3.76
C ALA A 87 -17.36 8.76 4.95
N PRO A 88 -17.87 8.62 6.19
CA PRO A 88 -17.15 9.04 7.39
C PRO A 88 -15.80 8.33 7.50
N HIS A 89 -14.78 9.04 8.04
CA HIS A 89 -13.45 8.47 8.23
C HIS A 89 -13.49 7.14 9.02
N GLU A 90 -14.28 7.08 10.08
CA GLU A 90 -14.43 5.89 10.94
C GLU A 90 -15.00 4.67 10.20
N THR A 91 -15.82 4.91 9.16
CA THR A 91 -16.43 3.84 8.37
C THR A 91 -15.56 3.45 7.18
N TYR A 92 -14.75 4.37 6.66
CA TYR A 92 -13.88 4.13 5.52
C TYR A 92 -12.42 3.94 5.93
N LEU A 93 -11.68 5.03 6.11
CA LEU A 93 -10.23 5.00 6.32
C LEU A 93 -9.80 4.33 7.63
N GLY A 94 -10.63 4.46 8.67
CA GLY A 94 -10.51 3.78 9.95
C GLY A 94 -11.41 2.55 10.07
N GLY A 95 -12.18 2.23 9.03
CA GLY A 95 -13.21 1.21 9.06
C GLY A 95 -12.69 -0.22 8.93
N VAL A 96 -13.57 -1.16 9.28
CA VAL A 96 -13.39 -2.60 9.14
C VAL A 96 -14.11 -3.08 7.90
N LEU A 97 -13.42 -3.89 7.07
CA LEU A 97 -14.00 -4.48 5.87
C LEU A 97 -15.04 -5.55 6.25
N ALA A 98 -16.19 -5.51 5.60
CA ALA A 98 -17.24 -6.52 5.73
C ALA A 98 -17.35 -7.36 4.46
N ALA A 99 -17.90 -8.57 4.58
CA ALA A 99 -18.25 -9.36 3.41
C ALA A 99 -19.26 -8.58 2.54
N GLY A 100 -19.06 -8.59 1.22
CA GLY A 100 -19.87 -7.82 0.28
C GLY A 100 -19.34 -6.42 -0.03
N HIS A 101 -18.35 -5.91 0.72
CA HIS A 101 -17.60 -4.73 0.30
C HIS A 101 -16.85 -5.00 -1.00
N THR A 102 -16.88 -4.03 -1.90
CA THR A 102 -16.11 -4.01 -3.15
C THR A 102 -15.14 -2.84 -3.11
N LEU A 103 -13.90 -3.08 -3.51
CA LEU A 103 -12.82 -2.08 -3.50
C LEU A 103 -11.83 -2.35 -4.62
N THR A 104 -11.09 -1.31 -5.01
CA THR A 104 -9.94 -1.42 -5.91
C THR A 104 -8.68 -1.84 -5.13
N VAL A 105 -7.75 -2.48 -5.84
CA VAL A 105 -6.39 -2.74 -5.36
C VAL A 105 -5.44 -2.29 -6.47
N GLU A 106 -4.78 -1.17 -6.23
CA GLU A 106 -4.00 -0.42 -7.22
C GLU A 106 -2.70 0.16 -6.61
N PRO A 107 -1.86 -0.66 -5.95
CA PRO A 107 -0.55 -0.19 -5.55
C PRO A 107 0.24 0.22 -6.80
N GLY A 108 0.63 1.49 -6.87
CA GLY A 108 1.37 2.05 -7.97
C GLY A 108 2.28 3.17 -7.48
N PHE A 109 3.50 3.19 -7.99
CA PHE A 109 4.53 4.11 -7.53
C PHE A 109 5.18 4.76 -8.75
N PRO A 110 4.95 6.06 -9.00
CA PRO A 110 5.67 6.74 -10.05
C PRO A 110 7.15 6.82 -9.66
N LEU A 111 8.01 6.18 -10.45
CA LEU A 111 9.42 6.54 -10.45
C LEU A 111 9.51 7.97 -11.04
N PRO A 112 10.20 8.92 -10.39
CA PRO A 112 10.49 10.20 -11.00
C PRO A 112 11.40 10.05 -12.22
#